data_AF-A0A7X4XPE4-F1
#
_entry.id   AF-A0A7X4XPE4-F1
#
_cell.length_a   1.000
_cell.length_b   1.000
_cell.length_c   1.000
_cell.angle_alpha   90.00
_cell.angle_beta   90.00
_cell.angle_gamma   90.00
#
_symmetry.space_group_name_H-M   'P 1'
#
loop_
_entity.id
_entity.type
_entity.pdbx_description
1 polymer ?
#
loop_
_entity_poly.entity_id
_entity_poly.type
_entity_poly.pdbx_seq_one_letter_code
_entity_poly.pdbx_strand_id
1 'polypeptide(L)'
;MSSSSSGKPGATGIRRIFNATGYSWQGLKAAFQHEAAIRQELVLLLVAAGILSVVDLPLIERLLMFASVVLVLIVELINSAIEAVVDRVGAERHELSGRAKDIGSAAVMVSLLLAGLIWGSLLYAYYG
;
A
#
# COMPACT_ATOMS: atom_id res chain seq x y z
N MET A 1 -17.35 -30.66 31.50
CA MET A 1 -15.96 -30.45 31.05
C MET A 1 -15.90 -29.09 30.39
N SER A 2 -15.29 -28.10 31.06
CA SER A 2 -15.11 -26.74 30.55
C SER A 2 -13.88 -26.71 29.62
N SER A 3 -14.09 -26.36 28.35
CA SER A 3 -13.01 -26.09 27.41
C SER A 3 -12.39 -24.72 27.71
N SER A 4 -11.13 -24.74 28.12
CA SER A 4 -10.29 -23.58 28.41
C SER A 4 -10.09 -22.69 27.18
N SER A 5 -10.31 -21.39 27.38
CA SER A 5 -9.95 -20.33 26.43
C SER A 5 -8.42 -20.18 26.39
N SER A 6 -7.78 -20.53 25.26
CA SER A 6 -6.37 -20.25 25.05
C SER A 6 -6.16 -18.77 24.69
N GLY A 7 -6.27 -17.89 25.67
CA GLY A 7 -5.76 -16.53 25.55
C GLY A 7 -4.24 -16.59 25.47
N LYS A 8 -3.68 -16.43 24.27
CA LYS A 8 -2.23 -16.24 24.09
C LYS A 8 -1.80 -15.07 25.00
N PRO A 9 -0.76 -15.21 25.84
CA PRO A 9 -0.27 -14.08 26.62
C PRO A 9 0.26 -13.04 25.63
N GLY A 10 -0.54 -12.00 25.38
CA GLY A 10 -0.16 -10.91 24.49
C GLY A 10 1.07 -10.23 25.08
N ALA A 11 2.18 -10.19 24.33
CA ALA A 11 3.33 -9.38 24.72
C ALA A 11 2.84 -7.95 25.04
N THR A 12 3.14 -7.45 26.24
CA THR A 12 2.76 -6.11 26.70
C THR A 12 3.93 -5.13 26.60
N GLY A 13 3.64 -3.84 26.45
CA GLY A 13 4.63 -2.77 26.43
C GLY A 13 5.50 -2.70 25.16
N ILE A 14 6.74 -2.23 25.33
CA ILE A 14 7.74 -2.02 24.25
C ILE A 14 7.99 -3.31 23.44
N ARG A 15 7.93 -4.47 24.09
CA ARG A 15 8.05 -5.78 23.43
C ARG A 15 6.97 -6.03 22.37
N ARG A 16 5.76 -5.49 22.54
CA ARG A 16 4.68 -5.56 21.54
C ARG A 16 5.00 -4.73 20.31
N ILE A 17 5.57 -3.54 20.52
CA ILE A 17 5.95 -2.62 19.44
C ILE A 17 7.05 -3.28 18.59
N PHE A 18 8.11 -3.80 19.23
CA PHE A 18 9.17 -4.52 18.51
C PHE A 18 8.64 -5.75 17.75
N ASN A 19 7.76 -6.54 18.35
CA ASN A 19 7.15 -7.67 17.66
C ASN A 19 6.27 -7.23 16.48
N ALA A 20 5.48 -6.15 16.64
CA ALA A 20 4.68 -5.57 15.56
C ALA A 20 5.56 -5.06 14.42
N THR A 21 6.66 -4.36 14.71
CA THR A 21 7.65 -3.92 13.72
C THR A 21 8.26 -5.11 12.97
N GLY A 22 8.57 -6.19 13.68
CA GLY A 22 9.06 -7.45 13.08
C GLY A 22 8.06 -8.08 12.12
N TYR A 23 6.77 -8.13 12.48
CA TYR A 23 5.72 -8.63 11.59
C TYR A 23 5.50 -7.71 10.38
N SER A 24 5.51 -6.38 10.56
CA SER A 24 5.41 -5.42 9.46
C SER A 24 6.57 -5.56 8.47
N TRP A 25 7.80 -5.76 8.96
CA TRP A 25 8.96 -5.99 8.11
C TRP A 25 8.86 -7.29 7.31
N GLN A 26 8.40 -8.37 7.94
CA GLN A 26 8.14 -9.63 7.24
C GLN A 26 7.06 -9.47 6.17
N GLY A 27 5.98 -8.74 6.47
CA GLY A 27 4.92 -8.41 5.52
C GLY A 27 5.45 -7.64 4.31
N LEU A 28 6.21 -6.56 4.52
CA LEU A 28 6.83 -5.78 3.44
C LEU A 28 7.81 -6.62 2.60
N LYS A 29 8.62 -7.46 3.24
CA LYS A 29 9.55 -8.35 2.54
C LYS A 29 8.81 -9.36 1.66
N ALA A 30 7.75 -9.97 2.18
CA ALA A 30 6.93 -10.90 1.41
C ALA A 30 6.26 -10.21 0.22
N ALA A 31 5.67 -9.04 0.46
CA ALA A 31 5.02 -8.23 -0.57
C ALA A 31 6.02 -7.84 -1.68
N PHE A 32 7.24 -7.41 -1.31
CA PHE A 32 8.30 -7.12 -2.29
C PHE A 32 8.74 -8.34 -3.11
N GLN A 33 8.80 -9.52 -2.49
CA GLN A 33 9.27 -10.75 -3.15
C GLN A 33 8.21 -11.33 -4.10
N HIS A 34 6.94 -11.31 -3.69
CA HIS A 34 5.86 -11.99 -4.39
C HIS A 34 5.10 -11.09 -5.37
N GLU A 35 5.00 -9.78 -5.10
CA GLU A 35 4.17 -8.87 -5.88
C GLU A 35 4.98 -8.00 -6.83
N ALA A 36 4.79 -8.20 -8.14
CA ALA A 36 5.44 -7.38 -9.15
C ALA A 36 4.96 -5.92 -9.13
N ALA A 37 3.66 -5.70 -8.88
CA ALA A 37 3.06 -4.38 -8.78
C ALA A 37 3.69 -3.55 -7.66
N ILE A 38 3.91 -4.14 -6.47
CA ILE A 38 4.61 -3.46 -5.37
C ILE A 38 6.02 -3.03 -5.74
N ARG A 39 6.76 -3.84 -6.51
CA ARG A 39 8.08 -3.44 -7.01
C ARG A 39 7.99 -2.26 -7.98
N GLN A 40 6.98 -2.23 -8.84
CA GLN A 40 6.73 -1.11 -9.75
C GLN A 40 6.41 0.17 -8.97
N GLU A 41 5.54 0.08 -7.95
CA GLU A 41 5.20 1.23 -7.10
C GLU A 41 6.39 1.75 -6.30
N LEU A 42 7.30 0.89 -5.84
CA LEU A 42 8.55 1.33 -5.22
C LEU A 42 9.47 2.06 -6.19
N VAL A 43 9.53 1.61 -7.46
CA VAL A 43 10.27 2.34 -8.51
C VAL A 43 9.62 3.71 -8.74
N LEU A 44 8.29 3.79 -8.82
CA LEU A 44 7.57 5.07 -8.93
C LEU A 44 7.88 5.99 -7.75
N LEU A 45 7.91 5.46 -6.53
CA LEU A 45 8.27 6.22 -5.33
C LEU A 45 9.71 6.75 -5.38
N LEU A 46 10.66 5.95 -5.86
CA LEU A 46 12.05 6.39 -6.04
C LEU A 46 12.18 7.45 -7.12
N VAL A 47 11.48 7.30 -8.25
CA VAL A 47 11.43 8.30 -9.32
C VAL A 47 10.81 9.60 -8.81
N ALA A 48 9.70 9.52 -8.08
CA ALA A 48 9.05 10.66 -7.45
C ALA A 48 10.00 11.40 -6.49
N ALA A 49 10.70 10.68 -5.63
CA ALA A 49 11.71 11.26 -4.73
C ALA A 49 12.85 11.94 -5.50
N GLY A 50 13.32 11.33 -6.59
CA GLY A 50 14.33 11.89 -7.48
C GLY A 50 13.87 13.20 -8.12
N ILE A 51 12.67 13.23 -8.70
CA ILE A 51 12.09 14.44 -9.32
C ILE A 51 11.93 15.53 -8.26
N LEU A 52 11.32 15.20 -7.11
CA LEU A 52 11.10 16.17 -6.03
C LEU A 52 12.40 16.71 -5.42
N SER A 53 13.56 16.08 -5.65
CA SER A 53 14.85 16.60 -5.21
C SER A 53 15.37 17.76 -6.06
N VAL A 54 14.90 17.89 -7.31
CA VAL A 54 15.36 18.91 -8.26
C VAL A 54 14.30 19.97 -8.59
N VAL A 55 13.02 19.67 -8.37
CA VAL A 55 11.92 20.60 -8.62
C VAL A 55 11.83 21.63 -7.49
N ASP A 56 11.82 22.92 -7.86
CA ASP A 56 11.68 24.04 -6.93
C ASP A 56 10.19 24.35 -6.67
N LEU A 57 9.63 23.68 -5.67
CA LEU A 57 8.26 23.87 -5.20
C LEU A 57 8.24 24.09 -3.67
N PRO A 58 7.24 24.80 -3.14
CA PRO A 58 6.98 24.89 -1.72
C PRO A 58 6.97 23.51 -1.03
N LEU A 59 7.46 23.46 0.20
CA LEU A 59 7.57 22.21 0.97
C LEU A 59 6.24 21.44 1.05
N ILE A 60 5.13 22.14 1.28
CA ILE A 60 3.79 21.53 1.38
C ILE A 60 3.42 20.79 0.09
N GLU A 61 3.71 21.36 -1.07
CA GLU A 61 3.36 20.79 -2.37
C GLU A 61 4.23 19.57 -2.69
N ARG A 62 5.54 19.65 -2.38
CA ARG A 62 6.44 18.50 -2.49
C ARG A 62 6.00 17.35 -1.57
N LEU A 63 5.59 17.65 -0.35
CA LEU A 63 5.05 16.66 0.57
C LEU A 63 3.74 16.06 0.07
N LEU A 64 2.86 16.85 -0.53
CA LEU A 64 1.60 16.36 -1.11
C LEU A 64 1.84 15.43 -2.31
N MET A 65 2.77 15.80 -3.20
CA MET A 65 3.19 14.99 -4.34
C MET A 65 3.86 13.68 -3.90
N PHE A 66 4.67 13.71 -2.85
CA PHE A 66 5.29 12.51 -2.30
C PHE A 66 4.24 11.62 -1.60
N ALA A 67 3.38 12.21 -0.78
CA ALA A 67 2.34 11.51 -0.04
C ALA A 67 1.34 10.81 -0.96
N SER A 68 1.04 11.38 -2.13
CA SER A 68 0.14 10.73 -3.09
C SER A 68 0.72 9.45 -3.67
N VAL A 69 2.02 9.39 -3.96
CA VAL A 69 2.68 8.15 -4.42
C VAL A 69 2.79 7.12 -3.29
N VAL A 70 3.06 7.56 -2.06
CA VAL A 70 3.00 6.69 -0.87
C VAL A 70 1.59 6.11 -0.68
N LEU A 71 0.54 6.89 -0.94
CA LEU A 71 -0.84 6.41 -0.87
C LEU A 71 -1.10 5.30 -1.90
N VAL A 72 -0.59 5.42 -3.13
CA VAL A 72 -0.69 4.34 -4.13
C VAL A 72 -0.07 3.05 -3.60
N LEU A 73 1.14 3.11 -3.05
CA LEU A 73 1.81 1.95 -2.46
C LEU A 73 1.01 1.33 -1.29
N ILE A 74 0.38 2.15 -0.45
CA ILE A 74 -0.49 1.67 0.64
C ILE A 74 -1.70 0.93 0.09
N VAL A 75 -2.35 1.49 -0.93
CA VAL A 75 -3.54 0.88 -1.55
C VAL A 75 -3.16 -0.42 -2.27
N GLU A 76 -2.01 -0.47 -2.93
CA GLU A 76 -1.49 -1.68 -3.57
C GLU A 76 -1.22 -2.79 -2.54
N LEU A 77 -0.59 -2.46 -1.41
CA LEU A 77 -0.38 -3.41 -0.31
C LEU A 77 -1.70 -3.98 0.22
N ILE A 78 -2.75 -3.14 0.31
CA ILE A 78 -4.09 -3.58 0.71
C ILE A 78 -4.70 -4.48 -0.37
N ASN A 79 -4.57 -4.12 -1.65
CA ASN A 79 -5.04 -4.93 -2.77
C ASN A 79 -4.40 -6.33 -2.76
N SER A 80 -3.07 -6.43 -2.65
CA SER A 80 -2.37 -7.72 -2.59
C SER A 80 -2.78 -8.54 -1.35
N ALA A 81 -3.03 -7.89 -0.21
CA ALA A 81 -3.54 -8.58 0.96
C ALA A 81 -4.95 -9.17 0.75
N ILE A 82 -5.83 -8.43 0.05
CA ILE A 82 -7.16 -8.92 -0.32
C ILE A 82 -7.03 -10.10 -1.30
N GLU A 83 -6.20 -9.98 -2.33
CA GLU A 83 -5.94 -11.05 -3.30
C GLU A 83 -5.46 -12.33 -2.63
N ALA A 84 -4.48 -12.22 -1.71
CA ALA A 84 -3.96 -13.36 -0.96
C ALA A 84 -5.04 -14.05 -0.09
N VAL A 85 -5.97 -13.28 0.49
CA VAL A 85 -7.10 -13.84 1.24
C VAL A 85 -8.10 -14.51 0.31
N VAL A 86 -8.44 -13.87 -0.82
CA VAL A 86 -9.39 -14.41 -1.80
C VAL A 86 -8.87 -15.71 -2.41
N ASP A 87 -7.59 -15.76 -2.76
CA ASP A 87 -6.94 -16.94 -3.36
C ASP A 87 -6.88 -18.13 -2.39
N ARG A 88 -6.81 -17.86 -1.08
CA ARG A 88 -6.85 -18.91 -0.04
C ARG A 88 -8.22 -19.57 0.11
N VAL A 89 -9.32 -18.85 -0.12
CA VAL A 89 -10.69 -19.33 0.17
C VAL A 89 -11.26 -20.24 -0.93
N GLY A 90 -10.66 -20.27 -2.12
CA GLY A 90 -10.99 -21.20 -3.21
C GLY A 90 -12.07 -20.70 -4.19
N ALA A 91 -12.09 -21.31 -5.39
CA ALA A 91 -12.87 -20.88 -6.57
C ALA A 91 -14.40 -21.03 -6.45
N GLU A 92 -14.92 -21.69 -5.41
CA GLU A 92 -16.36 -21.97 -5.25
C GLU A 92 -17.22 -20.70 -5.04
N ARG A 93 -16.61 -19.54 -4.77
CA ARG A 93 -17.28 -18.23 -4.70
C ARG A 93 -16.95 -17.32 -5.88
N HIS A 94 -16.83 -17.89 -7.08
CA HIS A 94 -16.29 -17.23 -8.28
C HIS A 94 -16.76 -15.78 -8.50
N GLU A 95 -18.05 -15.48 -8.30
CA GLU A 95 -18.58 -14.11 -8.46
C GLU A 95 -18.16 -13.14 -7.35
N LEU A 96 -18.23 -13.55 -6.08
CA LEU A 96 -17.87 -12.68 -4.96
C LEU A 96 -16.35 -12.48 -4.87
N SER A 97 -15.59 -13.54 -5.13
CA SER A 97 -14.13 -13.49 -5.21
C SER A 97 -13.65 -12.61 -6.36
N GLY A 98 -14.30 -12.69 -7.53
CA GLY A 98 -14.05 -11.79 -8.66
C GLY A 98 -14.29 -10.33 -8.29
N ARG A 99 -15.48 -10.02 -7.75
CA ARG A 99 -15.82 -8.65 -7.31
C ARG A 99 -14.84 -8.08 -6.30
N ALA A 100 -14.35 -8.89 -5.35
CA ALA A 100 -13.37 -8.43 -4.37
C ALA A 100 -12.05 -7.99 -5.02
N LYS A 101 -11.56 -8.76 -6.00
CA LYS A 101 -10.36 -8.42 -6.79
C LYS A 101 -10.58 -7.19 -7.65
N ASP A 102 -11.72 -7.10 -8.33
CA ASP A 102 -12.07 -5.95 -9.18
C ASP A 102 -12.11 -4.65 -8.37
N ILE A 103 -12.72 -4.67 -7.18
CA ILE A 103 -12.78 -3.50 -6.30
C ILE A 103 -11.39 -3.13 -5.78
N GLY A 104 -10.56 -4.11 -5.41
CA GLY A 104 -9.18 -3.86 -4.98
C GLY A 104 -8.36 -3.19 -6.08
N SER A 105 -8.40 -3.73 -7.29
CA SER A 105 -7.75 -3.13 -8.48
C SER A 105 -8.31 -1.74 -8.81
N ALA A 106 -9.61 -1.52 -8.68
CA ALA A 106 -10.23 -0.21 -8.88
C ALA A 106 -9.73 0.82 -7.85
N ALA A 107 -9.51 0.42 -6.60
CA ALA A 107 -8.94 1.31 -5.58
C ALA A 107 -7.52 1.75 -5.95
N VAL A 108 -6.68 0.84 -6.44
CA VAL A 108 -5.33 1.15 -6.96
C VAL A 108 -5.43 2.16 -8.09
N MET A 109 -6.29 1.91 -9.08
CA MET A 109 -6.49 2.83 -10.21
C MET A 109 -6.93 4.23 -9.76
N VAL A 110 -7.88 4.32 -8.82
CA VAL A 110 -8.32 5.62 -8.28
C VAL A 110 -7.17 6.34 -7.56
N SER A 111 -6.33 5.62 -6.82
CA SER A 111 -5.16 6.22 -6.16
C SER A 111 -4.12 6.74 -7.16
N LEU A 112 -3.88 6.01 -8.26
CA LEU A 112 -3.01 6.44 -9.36
C LEU A 112 -3.55 7.69 -10.06
N LEU A 113 -4.86 7.75 -10.32
CA LEU A 113 -5.51 8.93 -10.89
C LEU A 113 -5.37 10.15 -9.97
N LEU A 114 -5.56 9.96 -8.66
CA LEU A 114 -5.35 11.03 -7.68
C LEU A 114 -3.89 11.52 -7.69
N ALA A 115 -2.92 10.62 -7.69
CA ALA A 115 -1.50 10.97 -7.79
C ALA A 115 -1.21 11.75 -9.09
N GLY A 116 -1.72 11.26 -10.23
CA GLY A 116 -1.58 11.93 -11.52
C GLY A 116 -2.21 13.32 -11.55
N LEU A 117 -3.38 13.51 -10.93
CA LEU A 117 -4.05 14.81 -10.82
C LEU A 117 -3.25 15.79 -9.96
N ILE A 118 -2.73 15.36 -8.81
CA ILE A 118 -1.90 16.20 -7.93
C ILE A 118 -0.63 16.62 -8.68
N TRP A 119 0.06 15.68 -9.30
CA TRP A 119 1.30 15.96 -10.02
C TRP A 119 1.06 16.83 -11.25
N GLY A 120 0.08 16.49 -12.07
CA GLY A 120 -0.26 17.24 -13.27
C GLY A 120 -0.71 18.67 -12.96
N SER A 121 -1.54 18.87 -11.94
CA SER A 121 -2.01 20.20 -11.56
C SER A 121 -0.90 21.10 -11.02
N LEU A 122 -0.03 20.59 -10.13
CA LEU A 122 1.07 21.37 -9.58
C LEU A 122 2.14 21.67 -10.64
N LEU A 123 2.54 20.68 -11.45
CA LEU A 123 3.51 20.93 -12.51
C LEU A 123 2.97 21.92 -13.56
N TYR A 124 1.69 21.80 -13.94
CA TYR A 124 1.08 22.77 -14.85
C TYR A 124 0.99 24.17 -14.23
N ALA A 125 0.64 24.29 -12.95
CA ALA A 125 0.52 25.59 -12.28
C ALA A 125 1.86 26.35 -12.18
N TYR A 126 2.99 25.64 -12.07
CA TYR A 126 4.31 26.25 -11.89
C TYR A 126 5.14 26.33 -13.18
N TYR A 127 4.88 25.48 -14.17
CA TYR A 127 5.70 25.36 -15.39
C TYR A 127 4.92 25.42 -16.70
N GLY A 128 3.59 25.50 -16.66
CA GLY A 128 2.71 25.67 -17.82
C GLY A 128 2.33 27.12 -18.03
#